data_AF-A0A4Y2NSB8-F1
#
_entry.id   AF-A0A4Y2NSB8-F1
#
_cell.length_a   1.000
_cell.length_b   1.000
_cell.length_c   1.000
_cell.angle_alpha   90.00
_cell.angle_beta   90.00
_cell.angle_gamma   90.00
#
_symmetry.space_group_name_H-M   'P 1'
#
loop_
_entity.id
_entity.type
_entity.pdbx_description
1 polymer ?
#
loop_
_entity_poly.entity_id
_entity_poly.type
_entity_poly.pdbx_seq_one_letter_code
_entity_poly.pdbx_strand_id
1 'polypeptide(L)'
;MRALKPSDPVYHGLKAVYMPKDLQTCSHVFVRRGPIKRALATPFECPFPVKKRQDKNFVVVLNGQEKVISVDRLKPAVLLPDTTSSNLSYTTK
;
A
#
# COMPACT_ATOMS: atom_id res chain seq x y z
N MET A 1 22.54 23.71 -34.77
CA MET A 1 22.26 23.16 -33.42
C MET A 1 23.10 21.90 -33.23
N ARG A 2 23.82 21.77 -32.11
CA ARG A 2 24.68 20.61 -31.82
C ARG A 2 23.84 19.52 -31.15
N ALA A 3 23.84 18.30 -31.69
CA ALA A 3 23.12 17.17 -31.12
C ALA A 3 23.88 16.62 -29.92
N LEU A 4 23.30 16.75 -28.72
CA LEU A 4 23.81 16.14 -27.49
C LEU A 4 23.08 14.81 -27.26
N LYS A 5 23.85 13.73 -27.01
CA LYS A 5 23.30 12.44 -26.62
C LYS A 5 23.36 12.31 -25.08
N PRO A 6 22.29 11.82 -24.43
CA PRO A 6 22.33 11.54 -23.00
C PRO A 6 23.37 10.45 -22.70
N SER A 7 23.98 10.53 -21.51
CA SER A 7 24.88 9.48 -21.02
C SER A 7 24.10 8.20 -20.73
N ASP A 8 24.76 7.06 -20.84
CA ASP A 8 24.15 5.77 -20.55
C ASP A 8 23.59 5.73 -19.11
N PRO A 9 22.38 5.18 -18.91
CA PRO A 9 21.77 5.09 -17.58
C PRO A 9 22.52 4.06 -16.73
N VAL A 10 22.88 4.47 -15.51
CA VAL A 10 23.44 3.56 -14.50
C VAL A 10 22.31 2.87 -13.74
N TYR A 11 22.35 1.54 -13.67
CA TYR A 11 21.34 0.77 -12.94
C TYR A 11 21.66 0.69 -11.45
N HIS A 12 20.83 1.32 -10.62
CA HIS A 12 20.97 1.30 -9.15
C HIS A 12 20.10 0.23 -8.45
N GLY A 13 19.53 -0.73 -9.20
CA GLY A 13 18.39 -1.53 -8.76
C GLY A 13 18.68 -2.81 -7.96
N LEU A 14 19.92 -3.11 -7.59
CA LEU A 14 20.27 -4.32 -6.81
C LEU A 14 20.04 -4.18 -5.30
N LYS A 15 19.51 -3.04 -4.83
CA LYS A 15 19.35 -2.77 -3.40
C LYS A 15 18.09 -3.46 -2.86
N ALA A 16 18.24 -4.19 -1.76
CA ALA A 16 17.12 -4.80 -1.04
C ALA A 16 16.07 -3.73 -0.69
N VAL A 17 14.80 -4.03 -0.92
CA VAL A 17 13.69 -3.15 -0.58
C VAL A 17 13.50 -3.17 0.93
N TYR A 18 13.44 -1.99 1.54
CA TYR A 18 13.11 -1.89 2.95
C TYR A 18 11.65 -2.31 3.18
N MET A 19 11.45 -3.34 4.01
CA MET A 19 10.13 -3.80 4.41
C MET A 19 9.90 -3.51 5.90
N PRO A 20 8.87 -2.73 6.26
CA PRO A 20 8.46 -2.56 7.65
C PRO A 20 8.07 -3.89 8.31
N LYS A 21 8.54 -4.11 9.55
CA LYS A 21 8.26 -5.34 10.31
C LYS A 21 6.76 -5.58 10.51
N ASP A 22 6.01 -4.51 10.75
CA ASP A 22 4.57 -4.59 10.99
C ASP A 22 3.78 -5.07 9.76
N LEU A 23 4.29 -4.80 8.55
CA LEU A 23 3.66 -5.25 7.30
C LEU A 23 3.86 -6.75 7.04
N GLN A 24 4.85 -7.37 7.69
CA GLN A 24 5.06 -8.81 7.59
C GLN A 24 4.02 -9.60 8.38
N THR A 25 3.54 -9.07 9.50
CA THR A 25 2.62 -9.77 10.42
C THR A 25 1.17 -9.29 10.30
N CYS A 26 0.90 -8.12 9.72
CA CYS A 26 -0.45 -7.55 9.67
C CYS A 26 -1.44 -8.37 8.83
N SER A 27 -2.66 -8.59 9.33
CA SER A 27 -3.75 -9.23 8.56
C SER A 27 -4.42 -8.27 7.58
N HIS A 28 -4.51 -7.00 7.95
CA HIS A 28 -5.17 -5.95 7.18
C HIS A 28 -4.23 -4.75 6.94
N VAL A 29 -4.42 -4.07 5.82
CA VAL A 29 -3.63 -2.90 5.43
C VAL A 29 -4.53 -1.78 4.91
N PHE A 30 -4.18 -0.55 5.24
CA PHE A 30 -4.71 0.65 4.60
C PHE A 30 -3.95 0.90 3.29
N VAL A 31 -4.68 1.19 2.21
CA VAL A 31 -4.11 1.42 0.88
C VAL A 31 -4.19 2.89 0.53
N ARG A 32 -3.06 3.48 0.11
CA ARG A 32 -3.00 4.87 -0.36
C ARG A 32 -3.61 4.99 -1.77
N ARG A 33 -4.61 5.87 -1.93
CA ARG A 33 -5.11 6.28 -3.25
C ARG A 33 -4.06 7.09 -3.99
N GLY A 34 -4.08 7.00 -5.33
CA GLY A 34 -3.27 7.84 -6.23
C GLY A 34 -3.63 9.33 -6.13
N PRO A 35 -3.44 10.16 -7.19
CA PRO A 35 -3.51 11.61 -7.09
C PRO A 35 -4.74 12.10 -6.31
N ILE A 36 -4.50 13.04 -5.41
CA ILE A 36 -5.47 13.55 -4.42
C ILE A 36 -6.64 14.17 -5.20
N LYS A 37 -7.77 13.45 -5.24
CA LYS A 37 -8.93 13.85 -6.05
C LYS A 37 -9.63 15.11 -5.51
N ARG A 38 -9.53 15.40 -4.20
CA ARG A 38 -10.18 16.54 -3.53
C ARG A 38 -9.39 16.96 -2.28
N ALA A 39 -9.40 18.24 -1.93
CA ALA A 39 -8.64 18.81 -0.81
C ALA A 39 -8.89 18.14 0.56
N LEU A 40 -10.08 17.56 0.77
CA LEU A 40 -10.48 16.89 2.00
C LEU A 40 -10.71 15.37 1.84
N ALA A 41 -10.20 14.77 0.75
CA ALA A 41 -10.30 13.32 0.57
C ALA A 41 -9.27 12.59 1.44
N THR A 42 -9.69 11.49 2.09
CA THR A 42 -8.75 10.66 2.84
C THR A 42 -7.72 10.04 1.88
N PRO A 43 -6.41 10.17 2.17
CA PRO A 43 -5.38 9.63 1.30
C PRO A 43 -5.30 8.11 1.35
N PHE A 44 -5.74 7.52 2.46
CA PHE A 44 -5.84 6.08 2.64
C PHE A 44 -7.30 5.64 2.65
N GLU A 45 -7.55 4.49 2.04
CA GLU A 45 -8.82 3.78 2.09
C GLU A 45 -8.81 2.72 3.19
N CYS A 46 -10.02 2.23 3.51
CA CYS A 46 -10.38 1.19 4.48
C CYS A 46 -9.35 0.06 4.66
N PRO A 47 -9.34 -0.62 5.82
CA PRO A 47 -8.50 -1.77 6.03
C PRO A 47 -8.92 -2.92 5.10
N PHE A 48 -8.01 -3.34 4.22
CA PHE A 48 -8.23 -4.44 3.30
C PHE A 48 -7.43 -5.68 3.70
N PRO A 49 -7.97 -6.89 3.49
CA PRO A 49 -7.27 -8.12 3.84
C PRO A 49 -6.12 -8.39 2.87
N VAL A 50 -4.97 -8.80 3.43
CA VAL A 50 -3.78 -9.21 2.67
C VAL A 50 -3.89 -10.68 2.32
N LYS A 51 -3.86 -11.02 1.02
CA LYS A 51 -3.91 -12.41 0.54
C LYS A 51 -2.52 -13.03 0.39
N LYS A 52 -1.57 -12.29 -0.19
CA LYS A 52 -0.18 -12.75 -0.38
C LYS A 52 0.81 -11.62 -0.12
N ARG A 53 1.98 -11.97 0.41
CA ARG A 53 3.10 -11.05 0.67
C ARG A 53 4.27 -11.46 -0.23
N GLN A 54 4.89 -10.48 -0.89
CA GLN A 54 6.15 -10.60 -1.61
C GLN A 54 7.11 -9.53 -1.09
N ASP A 55 8.36 -9.55 -1.53
CA ASP A 55 9.41 -8.66 -1.01
C ASP A 55 9.09 -7.17 -1.18
N LYS A 56 8.62 -6.79 -2.37
CA LYS A 56 8.27 -5.40 -2.71
C LYS A 56 6.77 -5.16 -2.83
N ASN A 57 5.99 -6.22 -3.04
CA ASN A 57 4.60 -6.13 -3.47
C ASN A 57 3.69 -7.00 -2.59
N PHE A 58 2.46 -6.56 -2.40
CA PHE A 58 1.43 -7.30 -1.70
C PHE A 58 0.23 -7.50 -2.60
N VAL A 59 -0.40 -8.66 -2.47
CA VAL A 59 -1.71 -8.93 -3.09
C VAL A 59 -2.78 -8.64 -2.05
N VAL A 60 -3.55 -7.58 -2.30
CA VAL A 60 -4.61 -7.09 -1.41
C VAL A 60 -5.95 -7.28 -2.11
N VAL A 61 -6.98 -7.70 -1.36
CA VAL A 61 -8.34 -7.83 -1.91
C VAL A 61 -9.08 -6.51 -1.75
N LEU A 62 -9.26 -5.80 -2.86
CA LEU A 62 -10.01 -4.55 -2.95
C LEU A 62 -11.35 -4.83 -3.62
N ASN A 63 -12.46 -4.64 -2.90
CA ASN A 63 -13.82 -4.86 -3.41
C ASN A 63 -14.02 -6.25 -4.06
N GLY A 64 -13.45 -7.30 -3.46
CA GLY A 64 -13.51 -8.66 -3.99
C GLY A 64 -12.51 -8.98 -5.11
N GLN A 65 -11.72 -8.01 -5.57
CA GLN A 65 -10.69 -8.21 -6.58
C GLN A 65 -9.28 -8.17 -6.00
N GLU A 66 -8.43 -9.08 -6.45
CA GLU A 66 -7.01 -9.09 -6.09
C GLU A 66 -6.24 -8.01 -6.85
N LYS A 67 -5.52 -7.17 -6.11
CA LYS A 67 -4.66 -6.13 -6.69
C LYS A 67 -3.27 -6.20 -6.09
N VAL A 68 -2.27 -6.01 -6.96
CA VAL A 68 -0.86 -5.97 -6.59
C VAL A 68 -0.47 -4.53 -6.24
N ILE A 69 0.02 -4.31 -5.02
CA ILE A 69 0.35 -2.98 -4.49
C ILE A 69 1.75 -3.01 -3.89
N SER A 70 2.59 -2.03 -4.20
CA SER A 70 3.91 -1.91 -3.61
C SER A 70 3.85 -1.53 -2.12
N VAL A 71 4.87 -1.92 -1.36
CA VAL A 71 5.01 -1.61 0.09
C VAL A 71 4.84 -0.11 0.37
N ASP A 72 5.35 0.76 -0.51
CA ASP A 72 5.35 2.22 -0.33
C ASP A 72 3.94 2.85 -0.24
N ARG A 73 2.91 2.12 -0.69
CA ARG A 73 1.50 2.58 -0.67
C ARG A 73 0.68 1.92 0.42
N LEU A 74 1.30 1.14 1.29
CA LEU A 74 0.63 0.37 2.32
C LEU A 74 0.97 0.93 3.70
N LYS A 75 -0.03 0.90 4.58
CA LYS A 75 0.15 1.13 6.00
C LYS A 75 -0.52 -0.03 6.75
N PRO A 76 0.12 -0.65 7.75
CA PRO A 76 -0.49 -1.73 8.52
C PRO A 76 -1.73 -1.21 9.26
N ALA A 77 -2.79 -2.01 9.30
CA ALA A 77 -3.94 -1.75 10.15
C ALA A 77 -3.74 -2.44 11.49
N VAL A 78 -3.49 -1.66 12.53
CA VAL A 78 -3.31 -2.15 13.90
C VAL A 78 -4.64 -1.98 14.64
N LEU A 79 -5.14 -3.08 15.20
CA LEU A 79 -6.24 -3.04 16.17
C LEU A 79 -5.63 -2.96 17.56
N LEU A 80 -6.09 -2.01 18.37
CA LEU A 80 -5.69 -1.92 19.78
C LEU A 80 -6.34 -3.10 20.54
N PRO A 81 -5.60 -3.78 21.42
CA PRO A 81 -6.08 -5.00 22.08
C PRO A 81 -7.26 -4.83 23.05
N ASP A 82 -7.76 -3.61 23.28
CA ASP A 82 -8.79 -3.33 24.29
C ASP A 82 -10.17 -2.92 23.73
N THR A 83 -10.51 -3.33 22.51
CA THR A 83 -11.88 -3.12 21.99
C THR A 83 -12.39 -4.33 21.23
N THR A 84 -12.55 -5.45 21.94
CA THR A 84 -13.59 -6.43 21.64
C THR A 84 -14.96 -5.77 21.78
N SER A 85 -15.40 -5.02 20.77
CA SER A 85 -16.82 -4.78 20.50
C SER A 85 -17.06 -4.07 19.17
N SER A 86 -17.77 -4.78 18.30
CA SER A 86 -18.64 -4.33 17.21
C SER A 86 -18.01 -3.77 15.91
N ASN A 87 -18.14 -4.57 14.85
CA ASN A 87 -18.60 -4.18 13.52
C ASN A 87 -18.40 -2.70 13.13
N LEU A 88 -17.23 -2.34 12.62
CA LEU A 88 -17.12 -1.19 11.72
C LEU A 88 -17.48 -1.63 10.30
N SER A 89 -18.78 -1.81 10.04
CA SER A 89 -19.31 -1.71 8.68
C SER A 89 -19.17 -0.24 8.26
N TYR A 90 -18.08 0.10 7.56
CA TYR A 90 -17.98 1.40 6.90
C TYR A 90 -19.05 1.44 5.81
N THR A 91 -20.22 1.98 6.14
CA THR A 91 -21.32 2.16 5.20
C THR A 91 -20.93 3.23 4.17
N THR A 92 -21.12 2.89 2.90
CA THR A 92 -20.87 3.76 1.74
C THR A 92 -22.11 4.63 1.54
N LYS A 93 -21.95 5.95 1.49
CA LYS A 93 -22.96 6.87 0.94
C LYS A 93 -22.78 6.98 -0.57
#